data_AF-A0A915CLF8-F1
#
_entry.id   AF-A0A915CLF8-F1
#
_cell.length_a   1.000
_cell.length_b   1.000
_cell.length_c   1.000
_cell.angle_alpha   90.00
_cell.angle_beta   90.00
_cell.angle_gamma   90.00
#
_symmetry.space_group_name_H-M   'P 1'
#
loop_
_entity.id
_entity.type
_entity.pdbx_description
1 polymer ?
#
loop_
_entity_poly.entity_id
_entity_poly.type
_entity_poly.pdbx_seq_one_letter_code
_entity_poly.pdbx_strand_id
1 'polypeptide(L)' 'MDGEVPFVHMLNATMCATTRVLCAILENFQEEDGIRVPKALKPFMPAIYAEMIPFIKPAPIDTDMKKVKL' A
#
# COMPACT_ATOMS: atom_id res chain seq x y z
N MET A 1 -34.03 13.92 -42.98
CA MET A 1 -33.65 13.46 -41.64
C MET A 1 -32.15 13.27 -41.70
N ASP A 2 -31.41 14.30 -41.32
CA ASP A 2 -29.95 14.27 -41.30
C ASP A 2 -29.48 13.14 -40.38
N GLY A 3 -28.70 12.21 -40.97
CA GLY A 3 -28.30 10.94 -40.38
C GLY A 3 -27.06 11.05 -39.49
N GLU A 4 -27.08 11.90 -38.48
CA GLU A 4 -25.99 11.95 -37.50
C GLU A 4 -26.15 10.82 -36.46
N VAL A 5 -25.12 9.98 -36.36
CA VAL A 5 -25.06 8.91 -35.37
C VAL A 5 -24.61 9.49 -34.03
N PRO A 6 -25.40 9.39 -32.95
CA PRO A 6 -24.99 9.87 -31.64
C PRO A 6 -23.88 8.97 -31.05
N PHE A 7 -22.79 9.58 -30.58
CA PHE A 7 -21.70 8.88 -29.89
C PHE A 7 -21.84 8.98 -28.38
N VAL A 8 -21.45 7.91 -27.67
CA VAL A 8 -21.46 7.88 -26.20
C VAL A 8 -20.28 8.66 -25.61
N HIS A 9 -20.48 9.29 -24.46
CA HIS A 9 -19.39 9.78 -23.63
C HIS A 9 -18.77 8.63 -22.82
N MET A 10 -17.45 8.54 -22.80
CA MET A 10 -16.71 7.55 -22.02
C MET A 10 -16.11 8.19 -20.76
N LEU A 11 -16.27 7.53 -19.62
CA LEU A 11 -15.63 7.91 -18.35
C LEU A 11 -14.66 6.81 -17.92
N ASN A 12 -13.52 7.19 -17.33
CA ASN A 12 -12.58 6.26 -16.70
C ASN A 12 -12.01 6.86 -15.42
N ALA A 13 -11.71 6.00 -14.45
CA ALA A 13 -11.03 6.36 -13.21
C ALA A 13 -10.26 5.15 -12.66
N THR A 14 -9.09 5.39 -12.07
CA THR A 14 -8.32 4.35 -11.38
C THR A 14 -8.80 4.24 -9.94
N MET A 15 -9.40 3.11 -9.58
CA MET A 15 -9.87 2.87 -8.21
C MET A 15 -8.70 2.71 -7.23
N CYS A 16 -7.71 1.89 -7.56
CA CYS A 16 -6.59 1.58 -6.66
C CYS A 16 -5.32 1.26 -7.47
N ALA A 17 -4.31 2.13 -7.36
CA ALA A 17 -2.96 1.83 -7.83
C ALA A 17 -2.20 1.10 -6.72
N THR A 18 -2.17 -0.23 -6.77
CA THR A 18 -1.77 -1.12 -5.67
C THR A 18 -0.45 -0.73 -5.00
N THR A 19 0.60 -0.44 -5.77
CA THR A 19 1.91 -0.06 -5.23
C THR A 19 1.90 1.28 -4.49
N ARG A 20 1.15 2.26 -5.00
CA ARG A 20 1.03 3.59 -4.37
C ARG A 20 0.21 3.52 -3.09
N VAL A 21 -0.90 2.78 -3.13
CA VAL A 21 -1.75 2.57 -1.96
C VAL A 21 -1.01 1.78 -0.89
N LEU A 22 -0.16 0.82 -1.28
CA LEU A 22 0.70 0.10 -0.35
C LEU A 22 1.65 1.05 0.40
N CYS A 23 2.34 1.97 -0.30
CA CYS A 23 3.19 2.96 0.38
C CYS A 23 2.40 3.79 1.38
N ALA A 24 1.21 4.28 0.99
CA ALA A 24 0.35 5.04 1.88
C ALA A 24 -0.09 4.23 3.10
N ILE A 25 -0.38 2.93 2.94
CA ILE A 25 -0.72 2.04 4.06
C ILE A 25 0.49 1.88 4.99
N LEU A 26 1.68 1.61 4.44
CA LEU A 26 2.90 1.43 5.24
C LEU A 26 3.19 2.67 6.09
N GLU A 27 3.07 3.88 5.53
CA GLU A 27 3.32 5.12 6.26
C GLU A 27 2.24 5.42 7.32
N ASN A 28 0.96 5.25 6.99
CA ASN A 28 -0.14 5.64 7.89
C ASN A 28 -0.46 4.61 8.99
N PHE A 29 0.00 3.36 8.83
CA PHE A 29 -0.28 2.27 9.78
C PHE A 29 0.99 1.72 10.44
N GLN A 30 2.13 2.42 10.35
CA GLN A 30 3.34 2.05 11.06
C GLN A 30 3.18 2.24 12.58
N GLU A 31 3.57 1.23 13.33
CA GLU A 31 3.69 1.19 14.79
C GLU A 31 5.15 0.83 15.16
N GLU A 32 5.47 0.70 16.45
CA GLU A 32 6.86 0.50 16.90
C GLU A 32 7.48 -0.85 16.44
N ASP A 33 6.66 -1.90 16.38
CA ASP A 33 7.05 -3.28 16.12
C ASP A 33 6.64 -3.79 14.71
N GLY A 34 5.86 -3.02 13.97
CA GLY A 34 5.41 -3.41 12.63
C GLY A 34 4.40 -2.45 11.99
N ILE A 35 3.62 -2.98 11.05
CA ILE A 35 2.55 -2.27 10.34
C ILE A 35 1.21 -2.91 10.72
N ARG A 36 0.30 -2.13 11.31
CA ARG A 36 -1.05 -2.60 11.63
C ARG A 36 -1.87 -2.80 10.36
N VAL A 37 -2.56 -3.93 10.23
CA VAL A 37 -3.39 -4.18 9.04
C VAL A 37 -4.71 -3.38 9.10
N PRO A 38 -5.06 -2.62 8.04
CA PRO A 38 -6.34 -1.92 7.96
C PRO A 38 -7.53 -2.87 8.09
N LYS A 39 -8.55 -2.47 8.86
CA LYS A 39 -9.74 -3.31 9.16
C LYS A 39 -10.39 -3.92 7.92
N ALA A 40 -10.46 -3.16 6.82
CA ALA A 40 -11.06 -3.61 5.56
C ALA A 40 -10.23 -4.69 4.83
N LEU A 41 -8.92 -4.75 5.08
CA LEU A 41 -8.02 -5.72 4.45
C LEU A 41 -7.91 -7.02 5.23
N LYS A 42 -8.19 -7.01 6.54
CA LYS A 42 -8.07 -8.19 7.42
C LYS A 42 -8.71 -9.47 6.89
N PRO A 43 -9.93 -9.46 6.31
CA PRO A 43 -10.56 -10.69 5.80
C PRO A 43 -9.81 -11.36 4.64
N PHE A 44 -8.92 -10.61 3.97
CA PHE A 44 -8.14 -11.06 2.82
C PHE A 44 -6.69 -11.40 3.19
N MET A 45 -6.31 -11.22 4.46
CA MET A 45 -4.96 -11.50 4.94
C MET A 45 -4.83 -12.92 5.48
N PRO A 46 -3.65 -13.57 5.33
CA PRO A 46 -3.36 -14.81 6.04
C PRO A 46 -3.50 -14.63 7.55
N ALA A 47 -3.94 -15.67 8.26
CA ALA A 47 -4.20 -15.61 9.70
C ALA A 47 -3.03 -15.05 10.53
N ILE A 48 -1.79 -15.39 10.14
CA ILE A 48 -0.56 -14.93 10.81
C ILE A 48 -0.27 -13.43 10.66
N TYR A 49 -0.87 -12.78 9.66
CA TYR A 49 -0.69 -11.35 9.36
C TYR A 49 -2.01 -10.58 9.43
N ALA A 50 -3.09 -11.16 9.94
CA ALA A 50 -4.41 -10.53 9.93
C ALA A 50 -4.48 -9.28 10.83
N GLU A 51 -3.64 -9.21 11.86
CA GLU A 51 -3.60 -8.08 12.80
C GLU A 51 -2.43 -7.13 12.52
N MET A 52 -1.22 -7.67 12.31
CA MET A 52 -0.01 -6.88 12.16
C MET A 52 1.03 -7.59 11.29
N ILE A 53 1.80 -6.79 10.54
CA ILE A 53 2.96 -7.22 9.75
C ILE A 53 4.22 -6.78 10.50
N PRO A 54 4.98 -7.69 11.15
CA PRO A 54 6.11 -7.31 12.01
C PRO A 54 7.34 -6.86 11.22
N PHE A 55 8.14 -5.97 11.80
CA PHE A 55 9.46 -5.64 11.28
C PHE A 55 10.44 -6.79 11.52
N ILE A 56 10.98 -7.35 10.42
CA ILE A 56 11.97 -8.45 10.47
C ILE A 56 13.41 -7.99 10.18
N LYS A 57 13.59 -6.71 9.82
CA LYS A 57 14.88 -6.11 9.46
C LYS A 57 14.98 -4.72 10.08
N PRO A 58 16.19 -4.30 10.51
CA PRO A 58 16.41 -2.94 10.96
C PRO A 58 16.27 -1.95 9.81
N ALA A 59 16.09 -0.66 10.14
CA ALA A 59 16.04 0.38 9.13
C ALA A 59 17.39 0.47 8.37
N PRO A 60 17.37 0.69 7.05
CA PRO A 60 18.60 0.78 6.26
C PRO A 60 19.62 1.82 6.80
N ILE A 61 19.13 2.95 7.28
CA ILE A 61 19.96 4.04 7.84
C ILE A 61 20.81 3.53 9.01
N ASP A 62 20.25 2.71 9.89
CA ASP A 62 20.97 2.16 11.05
C ASP A 62 22.06 1.16 10.63
N THR A 63 21.85 0.45 9.52
CA THR A 63 22.83 -0.48 8.98
C THR A 63 23.97 0.23 8.25
N ASP A 64 23.68 1.32 7.56
CA ASP A 64 24.68 2.08 6.80
C ASP A 64 25.54 2.94 7.73
N MET A 65 24.99 3.49 8.82
CA MET A 65 25.77 4.17 9.85
C MET A 65 26.82 3.27 10.52
N LYS A 66 26.54 1.96 10.66
CA LYS A 66 27.52 0.99 11.19
C LYS A 66 28.68 0.75 10.21
N LYS A 67 28.43 0.79 8.90
CA LYS A 67 29.47 0.60 7.88
C LYS A 67 30.40 1.81 7.74
N VAL A 68 29.89 3.02 7.96
CA VAL A 68 30.70 4.26 7.87
C VAL A 68 31.63 4.46 9.08
N LYS A 69 31.32 3.83 10.21
CA LYS A 69 32.16 3.86 11.44
C LYS A 69 33.20 2.74 11.53
N LEU A 70 33.25 1.84 10.54
CA LEU A 70 34.24 0.77 10.38
C LEU A 70 35.27 1.19 9.32
#